data_AF-Q550Q8-F1
#
_entry.id   AF-Q550Q8-F1
#
_cell.length_a   1.000
_cell.length_b   1.000
_cell.length_c   1.000
_cell.angle_alpha   90.00
_cell.angle_beta   90.00
_cell.angle_gamma   90.00
#
_symmetry.space_group_name_H-M   'P 1'
#
loop_
_entity.id
_entity.type
_entity.pdbx_description
1 polymer ?
#
loop_
_entity_poly.entity_id
_entity_poly.type
_entity_poly.pdbx_seq_one_letter_code
_entity_poly.pdbx_strand_id
1 'polypeptide(L)'
;MIRLFSKSTFFNGINFTKSISSPSVRYISNNSPTSESPKILEYKRTRVQVINAHNEKFKFSFINLTKAANFSKTKHNLSISDAQLLGKLMSGVSMCASFLSDEERISAQIISDINPTHIYAEAIHVGEVRGFLINGDTPRLETPDQVINRKGIFQFSKILYGHLKPIQSVVAVEEKDLTITKEFQHYFDQSEQIPSFIQLETRLKSNNNNSKSDNNNIVINDEIQQQIQIQEQQGQGQGQGQGQQIINSNNDVIDNDQLEFNGGILIQTLPSTTDEELVQLKNNIEKHSIADLFLKEKKSIKEILSILTNNDPSVEIISTIFVDFYCRCTLKTFKDKILTLGINEIKHLEEHNHNELKCIYCNRYHYLKDTDFKEMINHLEQDKEQKLKVLKEMEQEQEQEVQQQNNHTEKINDETKKE
;
A
#
# COMPACT_ATOMS: atom_id res chain seq x y z
N MET A 1 10.11 6.59 -12.53
CA MET A 1 10.10 7.25 -13.85
C MET A 1 8.92 6.68 -14.62
N ILE A 2 7.77 7.33 -14.80
CA ILE A 2 7.50 8.70 -15.28
C ILE A 2 6.47 9.38 -14.35
N ARG A 3 6.71 10.65 -14.00
CA ARG A 3 5.83 11.52 -13.23
C ARG A 3 5.54 12.74 -14.08
N LEU A 4 4.31 12.88 -14.59
CA LEU A 4 3.79 14.15 -15.09
C LEU A 4 2.33 14.30 -14.63
N PHE A 5 2.12 15.36 -13.86
CA PHE A 5 0.82 15.87 -13.40
C PHE A 5 0.19 16.70 -14.53
N SER A 6 -1.13 16.56 -14.77
CA SER A 6 -2.05 17.70 -14.78
C SER A 6 -3.53 17.31 -15.01
N LYS A 7 -4.38 17.80 -14.08
CA LYS A 7 -5.73 18.42 -14.25
C LYS A 7 -6.83 17.64 -14.99
N SER A 8 -7.84 17.16 -14.24
CA SER A 8 -9.24 17.66 -14.18
C SER A 8 -10.06 17.33 -15.44
N THR A 9 -11.20 16.63 -15.42
CA THR A 9 -12.47 16.96 -14.74
C THR A 9 -13.49 15.82 -15.02
N PHE A 10 -14.64 15.88 -14.33
CA PHE A 10 -15.97 15.34 -14.66
C PHE A 10 -16.54 14.17 -13.85
N PHE A 11 -17.35 14.56 -12.87
CA PHE A 11 -18.55 13.88 -12.36
C PHE A 11 -19.59 13.66 -13.47
N ASN A 12 -20.27 12.51 -13.48
CA ASN A 12 -21.75 12.37 -13.49
C ASN A 12 -22.22 10.90 -13.64
N GLY A 13 -23.22 10.51 -12.84
CA GLY A 13 -24.39 9.74 -13.31
C GLY A 13 -24.42 8.20 -13.18
N ILE A 14 -24.90 7.68 -12.03
CA ILE A 14 -26.08 6.78 -11.84
C ILE A 14 -26.33 5.70 -12.95
N ASN A 15 -26.39 4.37 -12.73
CA ASN A 15 -27.32 3.58 -11.89
C ASN A 15 -26.92 2.07 -11.78
N PHE A 16 -27.39 1.38 -10.73
CA PHE A 16 -27.12 -0.01 -10.31
C PHE A 16 -27.56 -1.13 -11.27
N THR A 17 -26.87 -2.29 -11.26
CA THR A 17 -27.49 -3.64 -11.06
C THR A 17 -26.49 -4.79 -10.80
N LYS A 18 -26.95 -5.69 -9.90
CA LYS A 18 -26.60 -7.10 -9.59
C LYS A 18 -25.16 -7.44 -9.15
N SER A 19 -25.00 -7.46 -7.82
CA SER A 19 -24.00 -8.26 -7.11
C SER A 19 -24.26 -9.76 -7.30
N ILE A 20 -23.22 -10.48 -7.70
CA ILE A 20 -23.15 -11.94 -7.58
C ILE A 20 -22.53 -12.25 -6.22
N SER A 21 -23.24 -13.08 -5.49
CA SER A 21 -23.01 -13.55 -4.12
C SER A 21 -21.57 -14.01 -3.84
N SER A 22 -20.94 -13.39 -2.85
CA SER A 22 -20.08 -14.11 -1.91
C SER A 22 -20.92 -14.43 -0.66
N PRO A 23 -20.79 -15.62 -0.05
CA PRO A 23 -21.68 -16.04 1.01
C PRO A 23 -21.45 -15.16 2.24
N SER A 24 -22.41 -14.27 2.50
CA SER A 24 -22.54 -13.62 3.80
C SER A 24 -23.12 -14.64 4.76
N VAL A 25 -22.26 -15.19 5.63
CA VAL A 25 -22.73 -15.91 6.82
C VAL A 25 -23.43 -14.88 7.71
N ARG A 26 -24.75 -14.76 7.57
CA ARG A 26 -25.60 -14.05 8.54
C ARG A 26 -25.70 -14.92 9.78
N TYR A 27 -24.97 -14.57 10.82
CA TYR A 27 -25.40 -14.93 12.17
C TYR A 27 -26.47 -13.94 12.60
N ILE A 28 -27.71 -14.41 12.60
CA ILE A 28 -28.78 -13.80 13.38
C ILE A 28 -28.44 -14.10 14.84
N SER A 29 -28.09 -13.09 15.63
CA SER A 29 -28.20 -13.19 17.08
C SER A 29 -29.07 -12.05 17.60
N ASN A 30 -30.37 -12.19 17.39
CA ASN A 30 -31.30 -11.79 18.43
C ASN A 30 -31.11 -12.81 19.54
N ASN A 31 -30.35 -12.49 20.58
CA ASN A 31 -30.50 -13.03 21.94
C ASN A 31 -29.48 -12.39 22.90
N SER A 32 -29.99 -12.08 24.09
CA SER A 32 -29.36 -11.64 25.33
C SER A 32 -28.01 -12.31 25.64
N PRO A 33 -27.13 -11.73 26.49
CA PRO A 33 -25.73 -12.11 26.59
C PRO A 33 -25.60 -13.54 27.09
N THR A 34 -25.36 -14.46 26.15
CA THR A 34 -24.93 -15.83 26.41
C THR A 34 -23.46 -15.89 26.05
N SER A 35 -22.64 -16.38 26.97
CA SER A 35 -21.17 -16.41 26.85
C SER A 35 -20.74 -16.98 25.49
N GLU A 36 -19.95 -16.24 24.72
CA GLU A 36 -19.47 -16.68 23.40
C GLU A 36 -18.71 -18.02 23.51
N SER A 37 -18.96 -18.95 22.58
CA SER A 37 -18.24 -20.23 22.59
C SER A 37 -16.72 -20.02 22.41
N PRO A 38 -15.86 -20.88 23.00
CA PRO A 38 -14.41 -20.78 22.83
C PRO A 38 -13.94 -20.73 21.37
N LYS A 39 -14.65 -21.43 20.46
CA LYS A 39 -14.37 -21.40 19.02
C LYS A 39 -14.65 -20.03 18.40
N ILE A 40 -15.69 -19.34 18.84
CA ILE A 40 -16.02 -17.98 18.36
C ILE A 40 -15.00 -16.98 18.88
N LEU A 41 -14.62 -17.09 20.16
CA LEU A 41 -13.58 -16.24 20.76
C LEU A 41 -12.24 -16.42 20.03
N GLU A 42 -11.86 -17.67 19.77
CA GLU A 42 -10.64 -17.99 19.02
C GLU A 42 -10.70 -17.50 17.57
N TYR A 43 -11.85 -17.66 16.90
CA TYR A 43 -12.07 -17.11 15.56
C TYR A 43 -11.94 -15.59 15.53
N LYS A 44 -12.57 -14.89 16.48
CA LYS A 44 -12.48 -13.42 16.60
C LYS A 44 -11.06 -12.96 16.94
N ARG A 45 -10.34 -13.70 17.78
CA ARG A 45 -8.93 -13.41 18.13
C ARG A 45 -8.02 -13.53 16.92
N THR A 46 -8.19 -14.59 16.13
CA THR A 46 -7.31 -14.92 14.99
C THR A 46 -7.70 -14.24 13.66
N ARG A 47 -8.79 -13.47 13.63
CA ARG A 47 -9.22 -12.72 12.45
C ARG A 47 -8.45 -11.40 12.34
N VAL A 48 -8.12 -11.03 11.10
CA VAL A 48 -7.47 -9.75 10.81
C VAL A 48 -8.51 -8.65 10.95
N GLN A 49 -8.28 -7.74 11.88
CA GLN A 49 -9.23 -6.68 12.21
C GLN A 49 -8.52 -5.51 12.89
N VAL A 50 -9.13 -4.34 12.77
CA VAL A 50 -8.85 -3.14 13.55
C VAL A 50 -9.99 -2.94 14.53
N ILE A 51 -9.69 -2.74 15.81
CA ILE A 51 -10.65 -2.35 16.84
C ILE A 51 -10.37 -0.90 17.22
N ASN A 52 -11.38 -0.04 17.04
CA ASN A 52 -11.34 1.32 17.54
C ASN A 52 -12.02 1.38 18.90
N ALA A 53 -11.39 2.05 19.86
CA ALA A 53 -11.93 2.28 21.19
C ALA A 53 -11.63 3.70 21.65
N HIS A 54 -12.28 4.17 22.71
CA HIS A 54 -11.94 5.42 23.35
C HIS A 54 -12.31 5.41 24.83
N ASN A 55 -11.77 6.37 25.57
CA ASN A 55 -12.31 6.84 26.84
C ASN A 55 -12.40 8.38 26.78
N GLU A 56 -12.48 9.05 27.92
CA GLU A 56 -12.52 10.51 28.02
C GLU A 56 -11.20 11.21 27.65
N LYS A 57 -10.09 10.46 27.55
CA LYS A 57 -8.72 10.99 27.36
C LYS A 57 -8.06 10.52 26.06
N PHE A 58 -8.39 9.34 25.57
CA PHE A 58 -7.65 8.72 24.49
C PHE A 58 -8.60 8.09 23.48
N LYS A 59 -8.20 8.16 22.20
CA LYS A 59 -8.68 7.28 21.14
C LYS A 59 -7.63 6.21 20.89
N PHE A 60 -8.08 4.98 20.70
CA PHE A 60 -7.27 3.81 20.47
C PHE A 60 -7.66 3.17 19.14
N SER A 61 -6.67 2.75 18.36
CA SER A 61 -6.83 1.83 17.24
C SER A 61 -5.88 0.67 17.46
N PHE A 62 -6.42 -0.54 17.58
CA PHE A 62 -5.63 -1.76 17.79
C PHE A 62 -5.80 -2.68 16.59
N ILE A 63 -4.70 -3.22 16.05
CA ILE A 63 -4.74 -4.08 14.87
C ILE A 63 -4.06 -5.44 15.09
N ASN A 64 -4.69 -6.49 14.56
CA ASN A 64 -4.02 -7.74 14.19
C ASN A 64 -4.06 -7.85 12.66
N LEU A 65 -2.90 -7.81 12.01
CA LEU A 65 -2.72 -7.84 10.56
C LEU A 65 -2.02 -9.12 10.05
N THR A 66 -1.83 -10.12 10.91
CA THR A 66 -0.95 -11.27 10.66
C THR A 66 -1.21 -11.98 9.32
N LYS A 67 -2.46 -12.29 8.99
CA LYS A 67 -2.78 -13.00 7.73
C LYS A 67 -2.53 -12.15 6.49
N ALA A 68 -2.87 -10.86 6.52
CA ALA A 68 -2.63 -9.98 5.38
C ALA A 68 -1.13 -9.72 5.17
N ALA A 69 -0.34 -9.62 6.24
CA ALA A 69 1.12 -9.52 6.15
C ALA A 69 1.75 -10.79 5.53
N ASN A 70 1.34 -11.99 5.99
CA ASN A 70 1.80 -13.26 5.39
C ASN A 70 1.31 -13.42 3.94
N PHE A 71 0.09 -12.97 3.63
CA PHE A 71 -0.40 -12.95 2.25
C PHE A 71 0.49 -12.07 1.36
N SER A 72 0.85 -10.86 1.81
CA SER A 72 1.81 -10.00 1.11
C SER A 72 3.16 -10.68 0.94
N LYS A 73 3.70 -11.33 1.99
CA LYS A 73 4.96 -12.08 1.91
C LYS A 73 4.94 -13.08 0.76
N THR A 74 3.96 -13.98 0.75
CA THR A 74 3.84 -15.02 -0.28
C THR A 74 3.60 -14.40 -1.64
N LYS A 75 2.73 -13.39 -1.74
CA LYS A 75 2.37 -12.77 -3.01
C LYS A 75 3.56 -12.06 -3.67
N HIS A 76 4.41 -11.43 -2.88
CA HIS A 76 5.57 -10.65 -3.34
C HIS A 76 6.90 -11.42 -3.25
N ASN A 77 6.89 -12.68 -2.79
CA ASN A 77 8.10 -13.47 -2.53
C ASN A 77 9.13 -12.73 -1.64
N LEU A 78 8.64 -12.12 -0.55
CA LEU A 78 9.48 -11.32 0.34
C LEU A 78 10.31 -12.20 1.27
N SER A 79 11.52 -11.72 1.59
CA SER A 79 12.26 -12.21 2.76
C SER A 79 11.44 -11.97 4.05
N ILE A 80 11.75 -12.71 5.11
CA ILE A 80 11.01 -12.56 6.37
C ILE A 80 11.16 -11.16 6.97
N SER A 81 12.35 -10.56 6.87
CA SER A 81 12.62 -9.20 7.33
C SER A 81 11.87 -8.15 6.50
N ASP A 82 11.77 -8.33 5.18
CA ASP A 82 10.97 -7.45 4.32
C ASP A 82 9.47 -7.58 4.61
N ALA A 83 9.00 -8.79 4.92
CA ALA A 83 7.63 -9.02 5.36
C ALA A 83 7.33 -8.34 6.70
N GLN A 84 8.29 -8.31 7.64
CA GLN A 84 8.15 -7.56 8.89
C GLN A 84 8.03 -6.05 8.63
N LEU A 85 8.90 -5.49 7.80
CA LEU A 85 8.87 -4.06 7.44
C LEU A 85 7.55 -3.68 6.74
N LEU A 86 7.18 -4.41 5.69
CA LEU A 86 5.96 -4.15 4.94
C LEU A 86 4.72 -4.34 5.81
N GLY A 87 4.66 -5.40 6.61
CA GLY A 87 3.52 -5.67 7.48
C GLY A 87 3.36 -4.63 8.59
N LYS A 88 4.46 -4.12 9.17
CA LYS A 88 4.41 -2.98 10.09
C LYS A 88 3.86 -1.73 9.39
N LEU A 89 4.33 -1.42 8.17
CA LEU A 89 3.83 -0.28 7.40
C LEU A 89 2.33 -0.40 7.13
N MET A 90 1.90 -1.59 6.67
CA MET A 90 0.49 -1.93 6.47
C MET A 90 -0.34 -1.77 7.75
N SER A 91 0.16 -2.23 8.90
CA SER A 91 -0.52 -2.09 10.19
C SER A 91 -0.72 -0.62 10.57
N GLY A 92 0.33 0.20 10.42
CA GLY A 92 0.25 1.63 10.72
C GLY A 92 -0.75 2.36 9.82
N VAL A 93 -0.71 2.15 8.49
CA VAL A 93 -1.70 2.77 7.59
C VAL A 93 -3.12 2.29 7.84
N SER A 94 -3.33 1.02 8.16
CA SER A 94 -4.66 0.49 8.48
C SER A 94 -5.24 1.08 9.77
N MET A 95 -4.43 1.29 10.81
CA MET A 95 -4.87 1.98 12.03
C MET A 95 -5.17 3.46 11.76
N CYS A 96 -4.39 4.14 10.93
CA CYS A 96 -4.70 5.53 10.58
C CYS A 96 -5.98 5.63 9.72
N ALA A 97 -6.20 4.68 8.79
CA ALA A 97 -7.42 4.62 7.99
C ALA A 97 -8.67 4.36 8.83
N SER A 98 -8.55 3.65 9.95
CA SER A 98 -9.69 3.33 10.82
C SER A 98 -10.27 4.54 11.55
N PHE A 99 -9.54 5.67 11.58
CA PHE A 99 -10.01 6.96 12.08
C PHE A 99 -10.61 7.87 11.01
N LEU A 100 -10.53 7.49 9.73
CA LEU A 100 -11.16 8.20 8.61
C LEU A 100 -12.63 7.80 8.42
N SER A 101 -13.30 8.35 7.41
CA SER A 101 -14.69 8.06 7.08
C SER A 101 -14.84 7.33 5.73
N ASP A 102 -15.93 6.56 5.55
CA ASP A 102 -16.40 6.04 4.26
C ASP A 102 -15.33 5.40 3.35
N GLU A 103 -15.08 6.02 2.18
CA GLU A 103 -14.13 5.58 1.17
C GLU A 103 -12.81 6.36 1.20
N GLU A 104 -12.58 7.12 2.27
CA GLU A 104 -11.34 7.85 2.44
C GLU A 104 -10.14 6.89 2.49
N ARG A 105 -9.08 7.30 1.81
CA ARG A 105 -7.88 6.49 1.64
C ARG A 105 -6.70 7.17 2.30
N ILE A 106 -5.89 6.35 2.95
CA ILE A 106 -4.59 6.76 3.45
C ILE A 106 -3.52 5.93 2.76
N SER A 107 -2.38 6.56 2.50
CA SER A 107 -1.19 5.87 2.01
C SER A 107 0.03 6.41 2.72
N ALA A 108 1.00 5.53 2.92
CA ALA A 108 2.29 5.88 3.47
C ALA A 108 3.37 5.22 2.62
N GLN A 109 4.46 5.95 2.41
CA GLN A 109 5.60 5.42 1.71
C GLN A 109 6.92 5.93 2.27
N ILE A 110 7.86 5.01 2.37
CA ILE A 110 9.25 5.29 2.72
C ILE A 110 10.06 5.12 1.44
N ILE A 111 10.77 6.17 1.06
CA ILE A 111 11.71 6.14 -0.06
C ILE A 111 13.09 6.47 0.51
N SER A 112 14.05 5.55 0.38
CA SER A 112 15.42 5.74 0.89
C SER A 112 16.48 5.30 -0.10
N ASP A 113 17.72 5.70 0.17
CA ASP A 113 18.92 5.36 -0.60
C ASP A 113 19.51 3.98 -0.27
N ILE A 114 19.08 3.34 0.81
CA ILE A 114 19.46 1.97 1.18
C ILE A 114 18.31 0.99 0.98
N ASN A 115 18.63 -0.30 0.92
CA ASN A 115 17.63 -1.35 0.82
C ASN A 115 16.88 -1.60 2.14
N PRO A 116 15.53 -1.72 2.11
CA PRO A 116 14.65 -1.55 0.95
C PRO A 116 14.51 -0.07 0.51
N THR A 117 14.63 0.19 -0.79
CA THR A 117 14.62 1.56 -1.34
C THR A 117 13.23 2.17 -1.41
N HIS A 118 12.18 1.33 -1.49
CA HIS A 118 10.80 1.79 -1.48
C HIS A 118 9.91 0.81 -0.72
N ILE A 119 9.24 1.30 0.32
CA ILE A 119 8.17 0.58 1.00
C ILE A 119 6.91 1.42 0.86
N TYR A 120 5.82 0.83 0.36
CA TYR A 120 4.55 1.51 0.18
C TYR A 120 3.43 0.68 0.77
N ALA A 121 2.49 1.33 1.47
CA ALA A 121 1.22 0.73 1.84
C ALA A 121 0.08 1.75 1.71
N GLU A 122 -1.10 1.25 1.36
CA GLU A 122 -2.34 2.02 1.42
C GLU A 122 -3.45 1.22 2.07
N ALA A 123 -4.33 1.94 2.78
CA ALA A 123 -5.50 1.39 3.41
C ALA A 123 -6.71 2.31 3.19
N ILE A 124 -7.90 1.71 3.14
CA ILE A 124 -9.19 2.41 3.07
C ILE A 124 -9.96 2.11 4.36
N HIS A 125 -10.77 3.05 4.83
CA HIS A 125 -11.57 2.90 6.04
C HIS A 125 -12.39 1.59 6.10
N VAL A 126 -12.88 1.09 4.96
CA VAL A 126 -13.63 -0.18 4.87
C VAL A 126 -12.82 -1.46 5.14
N GLY A 127 -11.52 -1.36 5.45
CA GLY A 127 -10.67 -2.49 5.82
C GLY A 127 -9.91 -3.13 4.66
N GLU A 128 -9.88 -2.50 3.48
CA GLU A 128 -8.99 -2.92 2.40
C GLU A 128 -7.58 -2.39 2.65
N VAL A 129 -6.57 -3.26 2.62
CA VAL A 129 -5.15 -2.86 2.70
C VAL A 129 -4.34 -3.53 1.59
N ARG A 130 -3.31 -2.86 1.09
CA ARG A 130 -2.29 -3.45 0.20
C ARG A 130 -1.00 -2.67 0.29
N GLY A 131 0.08 -3.29 -0.16
CA GLY A 131 1.38 -2.64 -0.17
C GLY A 131 2.40 -3.44 -0.94
N PHE A 132 3.57 -2.86 -1.14
CA PHE A 132 4.70 -3.52 -1.78
C PHE A 132 5.99 -3.00 -1.17
N LEU A 133 7.07 -3.77 -1.36
CA LEU A 133 8.42 -3.42 -0.98
C LEU A 133 9.33 -3.71 -2.17
N ILE A 134 10.21 -2.76 -2.49
CA ILE A 134 11.22 -2.88 -3.54
C ILE A 134 12.59 -2.85 -2.87
N ASN A 135 13.40 -3.85 -3.22
CA ASN A 135 14.85 -3.79 -3.02
C ASN A 135 15.48 -3.32 -4.35
N GLY A 136 16.26 -2.24 -4.31
CA GLY A 136 17.13 -1.81 -5.41
C GLY A 136 18.52 -2.45 -5.33
N ASP A 137 19.50 -1.83 -5.99
CA ASP A 137 20.87 -2.36 -6.09
C ASP A 137 21.79 -1.89 -4.94
N THR A 138 21.27 -1.17 -3.94
CA THR A 138 22.06 -0.61 -2.86
C THR A 138 22.25 -1.59 -1.70
N PRO A 139 23.28 -1.40 -0.85
CA PRO A 139 23.47 -2.27 0.30
C PRO A 139 22.25 -2.29 1.21
N ARG A 140 21.96 -3.46 1.76
CA ARG A 140 21.02 -3.62 2.88
C ARG A 140 21.80 -3.45 4.18
N LEU A 141 21.19 -2.87 5.20
CA LEU A 141 21.71 -2.97 6.57
C LEU A 141 21.72 -4.45 6.97
N GLU A 142 22.90 -5.02 7.20
CA GLU A 142 23.06 -6.43 7.58
C GLU A 142 22.86 -6.61 9.08
N THR A 143 23.22 -5.61 9.88
CA THR A 143 23.08 -5.63 11.34
C THR A 143 22.43 -4.34 11.83
N PRO A 144 21.58 -4.39 12.88
CA PRO A 144 20.98 -3.19 13.48
C PRO A 144 22.00 -2.12 13.90
N ASP A 145 23.21 -2.54 14.28
CA ASP A 145 24.28 -1.64 14.77
C ASP A 145 25.13 -1.03 13.64
N GLN A 146 24.92 -1.43 12.38
CA GLN A 146 25.60 -0.82 11.25
C GLN A 146 25.09 0.62 11.10
N VAL A 147 25.93 1.58 11.46
CA VAL A 147 25.65 2.99 11.26
C VAL A 147 25.88 3.32 9.79
N ILE A 148 24.85 3.16 8.98
CA ILE A 148 24.80 3.72 7.63
C ILE A 148 24.02 5.04 7.71
N ASN A 149 24.53 6.07 7.03
CA ASN A 149 23.81 7.33 6.88
C ASN A 149 22.66 7.14 5.88
N ARG A 150 21.54 6.61 6.37
CA ARG A 150 20.31 6.44 5.59
C ARG A 150 19.71 7.81 5.30
N LYS A 151 19.53 8.12 4.01
CA LYS A 151 18.75 9.29 3.59
C LYS A 151 17.46 8.81 2.96
N GLY A 152 16.38 9.51 3.29
CA GLY A 152 15.09 9.18 2.72
C GLY A 152 14.00 10.11 3.20
N ILE A 153 12.81 9.87 2.68
CA ILE A 153 11.59 10.56 3.08
C ILE A 153 10.56 9.54 3.52
N PHE A 154 9.80 9.90 4.55
CA PHE A 154 8.55 9.24 4.89
C PHE A 154 7.40 10.17 4.49
N GLN A 155 6.66 9.76 3.47
CA GLN A 155 5.54 10.51 2.91
C GLN A 155 4.23 9.86 3.30
N PHE A 156 3.33 10.67 3.85
CA PHE A 156 1.99 10.29 4.23
C PHE A 156 0.98 11.06 3.38
N SER A 157 -0.04 10.39 2.85
CA SER A 157 -1.04 11.02 1.99
C SER A 157 -2.46 10.56 2.32
N LYS A 158 -3.35 11.53 2.57
CA LYS A 158 -4.77 11.33 2.85
C LYS A 158 -5.58 11.81 1.65
N ILE A 159 -6.43 10.94 1.11
CA ILE A 159 -7.44 11.27 0.10
C ILE A 159 -8.77 11.32 0.82
N LEU A 160 -9.23 12.52 1.10
CA LEU A 160 -10.43 12.79 1.88
C LEU A 160 -11.63 13.04 0.97
N TYR A 161 -12.83 12.73 1.47
CA TYR A 161 -14.05 12.93 0.70
C TYR A 161 -14.26 14.42 0.39
N GLY A 162 -14.59 14.75 -0.86
CA GLY A 162 -14.78 16.13 -1.31
C GLY A 162 -13.49 16.92 -1.60
N HIS A 163 -12.30 16.38 -1.31
CA HIS A 163 -11.03 17.02 -1.65
C HIS A 163 -10.60 16.68 -3.08
N LEU A 164 -10.33 17.69 -3.91
CA LEU A 164 -9.85 17.51 -5.29
C LEU A 164 -8.44 16.92 -5.38
N LYS A 165 -7.63 17.11 -4.33
CA LYS A 165 -6.26 16.65 -4.26
C LYS A 165 -6.00 15.99 -2.92
N PRO A 166 -5.12 14.98 -2.87
CA PRO A 166 -4.67 14.41 -1.62
C PRO A 166 -3.98 15.46 -0.75
N ILE A 167 -4.21 15.41 0.56
CA ILE A 167 -3.38 16.09 1.55
C ILE A 167 -2.10 15.25 1.69
N GLN A 168 -0.95 15.91 1.66
CA GLN A 168 0.36 15.24 1.69
C GLN A 168 1.25 15.88 2.74
N SER A 169 1.88 15.04 3.54
CA SER A 169 2.87 15.41 4.54
C SER A 169 4.13 14.59 4.28
N VAL A 170 5.29 15.22 4.41
CA VAL A 170 6.58 14.60 4.14
C VAL A 170 7.54 14.97 5.26
N VAL A 171 8.11 13.97 5.90
CA VAL A 171 9.18 14.12 6.90
C VAL A 171 10.44 13.41 6.42
N ALA A 172 11.60 13.85 6.90
CA ALA A 172 12.83 13.12 6.66
C ALA A 172 12.78 11.79 7.43
N VAL A 173 13.36 10.75 6.84
CA VAL A 173 13.65 9.52 7.57
C VAL A 173 14.76 9.82 8.58
N GLU A 174 14.50 9.58 9.86
CA GLU A 174 15.45 9.87 10.94
C GLU A 174 16.23 8.63 11.38
N GLU A 175 15.57 7.47 11.36
CA GLU A 175 16.11 6.28 12.01
C GLU A 175 17.09 5.50 11.15
N LYS A 176 18.25 5.22 11.75
CA LYS A 176 19.34 4.49 11.13
C LYS A 176 19.05 3.00 10.98
N ASP A 177 18.14 2.45 11.79
CA ASP A 177 17.90 1.01 11.97
C ASP A 177 16.66 0.46 11.21
N LEU A 178 16.12 1.20 10.23
CA LEU A 178 14.91 0.83 9.46
C LEU A 178 13.66 0.55 10.35
N THR A 179 13.50 1.28 11.46
CA THR A 179 12.37 1.03 12.37
C THR A 179 11.09 1.77 11.95
N ILE A 180 10.22 1.07 11.20
CA ILE A 180 8.89 1.59 10.78
C ILE A 180 8.09 2.22 11.92
N THR A 181 8.10 1.62 13.12
CA THR A 181 7.40 2.17 14.30
C THR A 181 7.86 3.59 14.64
N LYS A 182 9.17 3.81 14.65
CA LYS A 182 9.76 5.10 14.96
C LYS A 182 9.58 6.10 13.82
N GLU A 183 9.57 5.66 12.55
CA GLU A 183 9.23 6.53 11.41
C GLU A 183 7.79 7.08 11.54
N PHE A 184 6.84 6.22 11.94
CA PHE A 184 5.49 6.69 12.25
C PHE A 184 5.48 7.63 13.45
N GLN A 185 6.19 7.31 14.54
CA GLN A 185 6.26 8.20 15.70
C GLN A 185 6.83 9.57 15.33
N HIS A 186 7.95 9.63 14.61
CA HIS A 186 8.56 10.86 14.11
C HIS A 186 7.59 11.65 13.22
N TYR A 187 6.86 10.97 12.33
CA TYR A 187 5.81 11.60 11.54
C TYR A 187 4.72 12.24 12.41
N PHE A 188 4.21 11.53 13.41
CA PHE A 188 3.20 12.06 14.32
C PHE A 188 3.73 13.28 15.08
N ASP A 189 4.96 13.21 15.59
CA ASP A 189 5.59 14.28 16.37
C ASP A 189 5.82 15.56 15.54
N GLN A 190 6.08 15.43 14.22
CA GLN A 190 6.40 16.56 13.34
C GLN A 190 5.20 17.10 12.55
N SER A 191 4.26 16.25 12.14
CA SER A 191 3.25 16.58 11.12
C SER A 191 1.81 16.47 11.59
N GLU A 192 1.53 15.80 12.71
CA GLU A 192 0.17 15.63 13.22
C GLU A 192 -0.04 16.57 14.41
N GLN A 193 -1.11 17.37 14.38
CA GLN A 193 -1.41 18.36 15.42
C GLN A 193 -1.99 17.75 16.71
N ILE A 194 -2.14 16.42 16.74
CA ILE A 194 -2.71 15.68 17.86
C ILE A 194 -1.59 14.79 18.41
N PRO A 195 -1.18 14.98 19.69
CA PRO A 195 -0.22 14.09 20.33
C PRO A 195 -0.65 12.63 20.19
N SER A 196 0.24 11.82 19.63
CA SER A 196 -0.04 10.44 19.25
C SER A 196 1.10 9.52 19.65
N PHE A 197 0.78 8.27 19.96
CA PHE A 197 1.76 7.22 20.23
C PHE A 197 1.43 5.98 19.43
N ILE A 198 2.45 5.37 18.81
CA ILE A 198 2.28 4.15 18.01
C ILE A 198 3.29 3.08 18.43
N GLN A 199 2.80 1.86 18.60
CA GLN A 199 3.61 0.68 18.86
C GLN A 199 3.24 -0.42 17.86
N LEU A 200 4.18 -0.80 17.00
CA LEU A 200 4.04 -1.88 16.02
C LEU A 200 4.96 -3.04 16.38
N GLU A 201 4.42 -4.26 16.41
CA GLU A 201 5.14 -5.46 16.79
C GLU A 201 4.94 -6.59 15.78
N THR A 202 5.99 -7.39 15.59
CA THR A 202 5.96 -8.61 14.78
C THR A 202 6.65 -9.74 15.52
N ARG A 203 6.16 -10.97 15.38
CA ARG A 203 6.79 -12.18 15.92
C ARG A 203 6.99 -13.20 14.80
N LEU A 204 8.14 -13.86 14.79
CA LEU A 204 8.40 -15.00 13.90
C LEU A 204 7.96 -16.29 14.58
N LYS A 205 7.46 -17.25 13.78
CA LYS A 205 7.15 -18.58 14.27
C LYS A 205 8.45 -19.29 14.69
N SER A 206 8.59 -19.64 15.97
CA SER A 206 9.79 -20.32 16.47
C SER A 206 9.72 -21.82 16.15
N ASN A 207 10.75 -22.35 15.49
CA ASN A 207 10.95 -23.79 15.35
C ASN A 207 11.60 -24.34 16.61
N ASN A 208 10.88 -25.16 17.38
CA ASN A 208 11.41 -25.89 18.54
C ASN A 208 12.38 -27.05 18.16
N ASN A 209 13.20 -26.91 17.12
CA ASN A 209 14.13 -27.96 16.69
C ASN A 209 15.59 -27.77 17.12
N ASN A 210 15.94 -26.71 17.87
CA ASN A 210 17.31 -26.50 18.36
C ASN A 210 17.46 -26.59 19.88
N SER A 211 16.86 -27.62 20.49
CA SER A 211 17.28 -28.10 21.81
C SER A 211 17.89 -29.50 21.67
N LYS A 212 19.15 -29.53 21.20
CA LYS A 212 20.22 -30.56 21.41
C LYS A 212 21.21 -30.61 20.22
N SER A 213 22.17 -29.68 20.18
CA SER A 213 23.54 -29.87 19.66
C SER A 213 24.27 -28.55 19.95
N ASP A 214 24.88 -28.38 21.12
CA ASP A 214 26.27 -28.80 21.37
C ASP A 214 27.13 -28.84 20.11
N ASN A 215 28.00 -27.84 20.03
CA ASN A 215 29.38 -27.89 19.51
C ASN A 215 29.64 -28.72 18.27
N ASN A 216 29.99 -28.03 17.19
CA ASN A 216 31.05 -28.34 16.22
C ASN A 216 30.64 -27.68 14.90
N ASN A 217 31.25 -26.55 14.57
CA ASN A 217 32.39 -26.48 13.67
C ASN A 217 31.95 -26.45 12.20
N ILE A 218 32.80 -25.78 11.39
CA ILE A 218 32.88 -25.90 9.92
C ILE A 218 31.82 -24.98 9.26
N VAL A 219 32.15 -23.78 8.71
CA VAL A 219 33.07 -23.45 7.58
C VAL A 219 32.79 -24.39 6.40
N ILE A 220 33.17 -24.07 5.15
CA ILE A 220 32.98 -24.91 3.94
C ILE A 220 31.62 -24.60 3.27
N ASN A 221 31.52 -24.05 2.07
CA ASN A 221 32.55 -23.86 1.05
C ASN A 221 32.13 -22.81 0.02
N ASP A 222 33.16 -22.13 -0.49
CA ASP A 222 33.24 -21.34 -1.71
C ASP A 222 32.89 -22.13 -3.02
N GLU A 223 32.08 -23.19 -2.96
CA GLU A 223 31.76 -24.03 -4.12
C GLU A 223 30.53 -23.53 -4.90
N ILE A 224 29.66 -22.74 -4.29
CA ILE A 224 28.48 -22.16 -4.98
C ILE A 224 28.86 -20.94 -5.83
N GLN A 225 30.02 -20.33 -5.59
CA GLN A 225 30.56 -19.24 -6.41
C GLN A 225 31.46 -19.73 -7.57
N GLN A 226 31.92 -20.99 -7.57
CA GLN A 226 32.71 -21.53 -8.69
C GLN A 226 31.88 -22.33 -9.72
N GLN A 227 30.66 -22.75 -9.38
CA GLN A 227 29.78 -23.40 -10.37
C GLN A 227 29.16 -22.42 -11.38
N ILE A 228 29.22 -21.11 -11.13
CA ILE A 228 28.75 -20.08 -12.06
C ILE A 228 29.80 -19.72 -13.13
N GLN A 229 31.08 -20.10 -12.95
CA GLN A 229 32.15 -19.79 -13.93
C GLN A 229 32.40 -20.85 -15.00
N ILE A 230 31.75 -22.02 -14.97
CA ILE A 230 32.02 -23.11 -15.92
C ILE A 230 31.02 -23.18 -17.09
N GLN A 231 29.95 -22.37 -17.09
CA GLN A 231 29.00 -22.36 -18.21
C GLN A 231 29.30 -21.29 -19.29
N GLU A 232 30.34 -20.48 -19.14
CA GLU A 232 30.63 -19.36 -20.07
C GLU A 232 31.66 -19.67 -21.19
N GLN A 233 32.18 -20.90 -21.32
CA GLN A 233 33.26 -21.17 -22.29
C GLN A 233 32.97 -22.17 -23.42
N GLN A 234 31.74 -22.64 -23.61
CA GLN A 234 31.44 -23.56 -24.72
C GLN A 234 30.07 -23.24 -25.34
N GLY A 235 30.07 -22.47 -26.43
CA GLY A 235 28.83 -22.20 -27.17
C GLY A 235 28.90 -21.07 -28.20
N GLN A 236 29.96 -21.00 -29.01
CA GLN A 236 29.89 -20.25 -30.27
C GLN A 236 29.01 -21.04 -31.24
N GLY A 237 27.79 -20.55 -31.48
CA GLY A 237 26.86 -21.15 -32.43
C GLY A 237 25.67 -20.25 -32.64
N GLN A 238 25.57 -19.71 -33.86
CA GLN A 238 24.59 -18.73 -34.30
C GLN A 238 23.16 -19.27 -34.23
N GLY A 239 22.22 -18.50 -33.69
CA GLY A 239 20.79 -18.83 -33.75
C GLY A 239 19.95 -17.91 -32.87
N GLN A 240 19.19 -17.02 -33.51
CA GLN A 240 18.25 -16.11 -32.85
C GLN A 240 17.08 -16.90 -32.24
N GLY A 241 16.86 -16.73 -30.95
CA GLY A 241 15.70 -17.27 -30.23
C GLY A 241 15.74 -16.87 -28.77
N GLN A 242 14.99 -15.82 -28.39
CA GLN A 242 14.85 -15.46 -26.97
C GLN A 242 13.86 -16.41 -26.32
N GLY A 243 14.37 -17.54 -25.82
CA GLY A 243 13.69 -18.40 -24.87
C GLY A 243 13.98 -17.94 -23.45
N GLN A 244 12.95 -17.50 -22.71
CA GLN A 244 13.05 -17.38 -21.26
C GLN A 244 12.76 -18.75 -20.65
N GLN A 245 13.81 -19.29 -20.01
CA GLN A 245 13.82 -20.57 -19.35
C GLN A 245 12.91 -20.55 -18.12
N ILE A 246 12.07 -21.57 -18.04
CA ILE A 246 11.28 -21.94 -16.88
C ILE A 246 12.23 -22.52 -15.84
N ILE A 247 12.47 -21.79 -14.75
CA ILE A 247 13.08 -22.36 -13.54
C ILE A 247 11.97 -23.11 -12.80
N ASN A 248 11.90 -24.42 -13.01
CA ASN A 248 11.16 -25.34 -12.15
C ASN A 248 11.98 -25.56 -10.87
N SER A 249 11.77 -24.73 -9.85
CA SER A 249 12.19 -25.04 -8.49
C SER A 249 11.02 -25.69 -7.75
N ASN A 250 10.80 -26.99 -8.02
CA ASN A 250 10.14 -27.88 -7.08
C ASN A 250 11.13 -28.17 -5.94
N ASN A 251 11.26 -27.21 -5.02
CA ASN A 251 11.69 -27.49 -3.66
C ASN A 251 10.48 -27.23 -2.79
N ASP A 252 10.05 -28.24 -2.05
CA ASP A 252 9.13 -28.08 -0.94
C ASP A 252 9.75 -27.06 0.04
N VAL A 253 9.36 -25.78 -0.10
CA VAL A 253 9.77 -24.72 0.80
C VAL A 253 9.11 -25.03 2.14
N ILE A 254 9.91 -25.54 3.06
CA ILE A 254 9.54 -25.81 4.43
C ILE A 254 8.88 -24.53 4.99
N ASP A 255 7.65 -24.66 5.48
CA ASP A 255 6.73 -23.61 5.97
C ASP A 255 7.22 -22.95 7.29
N ASN A 256 8.45 -22.45 7.28
CA ASN A 256 9.15 -21.92 8.47
C ASN A 256 9.24 -20.39 8.48
N ASP A 257 9.15 -19.74 7.32
CA ASP A 257 9.31 -18.29 7.22
C ASP A 257 7.96 -17.56 7.24
N GLN A 258 7.19 -17.70 8.31
CA GLN A 258 5.94 -16.96 8.49
C GLN A 258 5.97 -16.07 9.74
N LEU A 259 5.26 -14.95 9.66
CA LEU A 259 4.96 -14.12 10.81
C LEU A 259 3.90 -14.83 11.65
N GLU A 260 4.19 -15.09 12.91
CA GLU A 260 3.23 -15.61 13.88
C GLU A 260 2.33 -14.48 14.41
N PHE A 261 2.86 -13.26 14.48
CA PHE A 261 2.11 -12.05 14.79
C PHE A 261 2.58 -10.88 13.95
N ASN A 262 1.63 -10.07 13.48
CA ASN A 262 1.86 -8.73 12.98
C ASN A 262 0.70 -7.86 13.46
N GLY A 263 0.99 -6.80 14.20
CA GLY A 263 -0.05 -5.95 14.76
C GLY A 263 0.53 -4.77 15.49
N GLY A 264 -0.34 -4.07 16.21
CA GLY A 264 0.07 -2.91 16.99
C GLY A 264 -1.10 -2.13 17.57
N ILE A 265 -0.75 -1.01 18.18
CA ILE A 265 -1.69 -0.04 18.74
C ILE A 265 -1.26 1.37 18.34
N LEU A 266 -2.24 2.20 17.99
CA LEU A 266 -2.13 3.64 17.79
C LEU A 266 -3.03 4.35 18.80
N ILE A 267 -2.50 5.35 19.47
CA ILE A 267 -3.19 6.15 20.48
C ILE A 267 -3.12 7.61 20.08
N GLN A 268 -4.23 8.32 20.23
CA GLN A 268 -4.28 9.77 20.07
C GLN A 268 -4.92 10.39 21.31
N THR A 269 -4.39 11.51 21.77
CA THR A 269 -4.98 12.25 22.89
C THR A 269 -6.27 12.95 22.49
N LEU A 270 -7.16 13.13 23.46
CA LEU A 270 -8.30 14.04 23.40
C LEU A 270 -7.92 15.37 24.09
N PRO A 271 -8.63 16.48 23.80
CA PRO A 271 -8.25 17.83 24.28
C PRO A 271 -8.08 17.99 25.79
N SER A 272 -8.69 17.11 26.60
CA SER A 272 -8.64 17.08 28.07
C SER A 272 -7.42 16.38 28.67
N THR A 273 -6.54 15.82 27.83
CA THR A 273 -5.47 14.91 28.25
C THR A 273 -4.19 15.68 28.52
N THR A 274 -3.53 15.41 29.64
CA THR A 274 -2.22 16.00 29.92
C THR A 274 -1.10 15.17 29.31
N ASP A 275 0.05 15.81 29.05
CA ASP A 275 1.22 15.10 28.52
C ASP A 275 1.71 14.01 29.48
N GLU A 276 1.58 14.21 30.80
CA GLU A 276 1.93 13.20 31.81
C GLU A 276 1.07 11.94 31.69
N GLU A 277 -0.23 12.08 31.39
CA GLU A 277 -1.13 10.94 31.21
C GLU A 277 -0.76 10.13 29.97
N LEU A 278 -0.40 10.81 28.87
CA LEU A 278 0.10 10.15 27.66
C LEU A 278 1.41 9.41 27.94
N VAL A 279 2.34 10.02 28.67
CA VAL A 279 3.62 9.40 29.06
C VAL A 279 3.39 8.18 29.96
N GLN A 280 2.47 8.24 30.93
CA GLN A 280 2.12 7.11 31.78
C GLN A 280 1.57 5.93 30.96
N LEU A 281 0.66 6.21 30.02
CA LEU A 281 0.07 5.21 29.15
C LEU A 281 1.12 4.59 28.20
N LYS A 282 1.97 5.42 27.59
CA LYS A 282 3.12 4.98 26.77
C LYS A 282 4.01 4.02 27.55
N ASN A 283 4.45 4.42 28.75
CA ASN A 283 5.30 3.60 29.61
C ASN A 283 4.64 2.27 29.99
N ASN A 284 3.31 2.22 30.10
CA ASN A 284 2.60 0.96 30.35
C ASN A 284 2.61 0.06 29.12
N ILE A 285 2.39 0.62 27.93
CA ILE A 285 2.37 -0.15 26.68
C ILE A 285 3.75 -0.72 26.36
N GLU A 286 4.80 0.07 26.53
CA GLU A 286 6.18 -0.37 26.29
C GLU A 286 6.64 -1.49 27.24
N LYS A 287 6.01 -1.63 28.43
CA LYS A 287 6.28 -2.74 29.36
C LYS A 287 5.69 -4.08 28.91
N HIS A 288 4.73 -4.08 27.99
CA HIS A 288 4.03 -5.28 27.54
C HIS A 288 4.41 -5.62 26.09
N SER A 289 4.72 -6.90 25.83
CA SER A 289 4.75 -7.40 24.45
C SER A 289 3.32 -7.73 24.02
N ILE A 290 2.80 -6.97 23.06
CA ILE A 290 1.48 -7.20 22.46
C ILE A 290 1.46 -8.61 21.84
N ALA A 291 2.55 -9.02 21.20
CA ALA A 291 2.68 -10.35 20.64
C ALA A 291 2.64 -11.44 21.72
N ASP A 292 3.25 -11.26 22.90
CA ASP A 292 3.21 -12.24 23.98
C ASP A 292 1.81 -12.36 24.59
N LEU A 293 1.14 -11.23 24.84
CA LEU A 293 -0.26 -11.22 25.28
C LEU A 293 -1.16 -11.96 24.28
N PHE A 294 -0.94 -11.73 22.98
CA PHE A 294 -1.71 -12.35 21.91
C PHE A 294 -1.38 -13.84 21.73
N LEU A 295 -0.10 -14.20 21.67
CA LEU A 295 0.36 -15.54 21.28
C LEU A 295 0.53 -16.48 22.45
N LYS A 296 1.19 -16.06 23.54
CA LYS A 296 1.50 -16.90 24.70
C LYS A 296 0.30 -16.97 25.64
N GLU A 297 -0.23 -15.81 26.01
CA GLU A 297 -1.35 -15.71 26.96
C GLU A 297 -2.73 -15.89 26.32
N LYS A 298 -2.78 -15.99 24.98
CA LYS A 298 -4.01 -16.21 24.19
C LYS A 298 -5.11 -15.18 24.45
N LYS A 299 -4.74 -13.96 24.83
CA LYS A 299 -5.69 -12.86 25.09
C LYS A 299 -6.36 -12.41 23.79
N SER A 300 -7.65 -12.10 23.88
CA SER A 300 -8.37 -11.40 22.82
C SER A 300 -7.90 -9.94 22.71
N ILE A 301 -8.15 -9.29 21.56
CA ILE A 301 -7.80 -7.87 21.38
C ILE A 301 -8.42 -6.99 22.47
N LYS A 302 -9.63 -7.31 22.93
CA LYS A 302 -10.31 -6.57 24.00
C LYS A 302 -9.57 -6.68 25.34
N GLU A 303 -9.15 -7.89 25.70
CA GLU A 303 -8.37 -8.12 26.92
C GLU A 303 -6.99 -7.48 26.84
N ILE A 304 -6.34 -7.55 25.67
CA ILE A 304 -5.06 -6.86 25.45
C ILE A 304 -5.23 -5.36 25.64
N LEU A 305 -6.25 -4.76 25.01
CA LEU A 305 -6.53 -3.34 25.16
C LEU A 305 -6.73 -2.97 26.64
N SER A 306 -7.51 -3.76 27.38
CA SER A 306 -7.71 -3.55 28.82
C SER A 306 -6.39 -3.58 29.61
N ILE A 307 -5.50 -4.55 29.35
CA ILE A 307 -4.18 -4.63 30.00
C ILE A 307 -3.33 -3.39 29.65
N LEU A 308 -3.29 -3.02 28.37
CA LEU A 308 -2.53 -1.88 27.87
C LEU A 308 -3.04 -0.54 28.43
N THR A 309 -4.33 -0.44 28.77
CA THR A 309 -4.95 0.74 29.39
C THR A 309 -5.04 0.65 30.91
N ASN A 310 -4.21 -0.17 31.58
CA ASN A 310 -4.21 -0.34 33.04
C ASN A 310 -5.56 -0.79 33.62
N ASN A 311 -6.32 -1.58 32.87
CA ASN A 311 -7.68 -2.03 33.19
C ASN A 311 -8.68 -0.88 33.40
N ASP A 312 -8.48 0.25 32.70
CA ASP A 312 -9.41 1.38 32.74
C ASP A 312 -10.82 0.95 32.30
N PRO A 313 -11.82 0.95 33.21
CA PRO A 313 -13.17 0.49 32.91
C PRO A 313 -13.95 1.47 32.01
N SER A 314 -13.44 2.69 31.80
CA SER A 314 -14.07 3.70 30.93
C SER A 314 -13.75 3.51 29.44
N VAL A 315 -12.88 2.56 29.10
CA VAL A 315 -12.53 2.25 27.71
C VAL A 315 -13.69 1.51 27.03
N GLU A 316 -14.33 2.18 26.09
CA GLU A 316 -15.43 1.67 25.27
C GLU A 316 -14.95 1.34 23.84
N ILE A 317 -15.37 0.19 23.33
CA ILE A 317 -15.11 -0.20 21.93
C ILE A 317 -16.17 0.42 21.03
N ILE A 318 -15.73 1.27 20.11
CA ILE A 318 -16.58 2.00 19.17
C ILE A 318 -16.91 1.12 17.96
N SER A 319 -15.89 0.50 17.37
CA SER A 319 -16.05 -0.23 16.11
C SER A 319 -15.02 -1.33 15.95
N THR A 320 -15.36 -2.29 15.10
CA THR A 320 -14.46 -3.36 14.66
C THR A 320 -14.57 -3.47 13.15
N ILE A 321 -13.45 -3.26 12.46
CA ILE A 321 -13.33 -3.29 11.00
C ILE A 321 -12.53 -4.53 10.64
N PHE A 322 -13.09 -5.42 9.84
CA PHE A 322 -12.32 -6.54 9.30
C PHE A 322 -11.36 -6.03 8.25
N VAL A 323 -10.10 -6.42 8.38
CA VAL A 323 -9.05 -6.00 7.45
C VAL A 323 -8.66 -7.19 6.59
N ASP A 324 -8.47 -6.97 5.29
CA ASP A 324 -8.00 -7.99 4.38
C ASP A 324 -7.05 -7.38 3.34
N PHE A 325 -6.07 -8.16 2.91
CA PHE A 325 -5.28 -7.77 1.75
C PHE A 325 -6.19 -7.74 0.52
N TYR A 326 -6.31 -6.58 -0.12
CA TYR A 326 -7.21 -6.44 -1.26
C TYR A 326 -6.64 -5.50 -2.32
N CYS A 327 -6.68 -5.94 -3.58
CA CYS A 327 -6.18 -5.15 -4.71
C CYS A 327 -7.23 -5.09 -5.84
N ARG A 328 -7.62 -3.86 -6.18
CA ARG A 328 -8.61 -3.53 -7.23
C ARG A 328 -8.03 -3.54 -8.66
N CYS A 329 -6.92 -4.22 -8.92
CA CYS A 329 -6.31 -4.21 -10.25
C CYS A 329 -7.15 -4.99 -11.26
N THR A 330 -7.40 -4.37 -12.42
CA THR A 330 -8.10 -5.01 -13.55
C THR A 330 -7.33 -4.73 -14.83
N LEU A 331 -7.51 -5.58 -15.84
CA LEU A 331 -6.92 -5.34 -17.16
C LEU A 331 -7.37 -3.99 -17.71
N LYS A 332 -8.64 -3.61 -17.49
CA LYS A 332 -9.17 -2.29 -17.86
C LYS A 332 -8.35 -1.14 -17.23
N THR A 333 -8.11 -1.19 -15.92
CA THR A 333 -7.31 -0.16 -15.22
C THR A 333 -5.88 -0.07 -15.75
N PHE A 334 -5.31 -1.17 -16.26
CA PHE A 334 -4.03 -1.11 -16.95
C PHE A 334 -4.14 -0.47 -18.33
N LYS A 335 -5.11 -0.89 -19.15
CA LYS A 335 -5.37 -0.28 -20.46
C LYS A 335 -5.56 1.24 -20.34
N ASP A 336 -6.34 1.70 -19.37
CA ASP A 336 -6.58 3.13 -19.10
C ASP A 336 -5.26 3.89 -18.85
N LYS A 337 -4.26 3.26 -18.23
CA LYS A 337 -2.92 3.84 -18.03
C LYS A 337 -2.07 3.79 -19.29
N ILE A 338 -2.13 2.69 -20.04
CA ILE A 338 -1.36 2.51 -21.28
C ILE A 338 -1.82 3.52 -22.35
N LEU A 339 -3.11 3.84 -22.40
CA LEU A 339 -3.65 4.89 -23.27
C LEU A 339 -2.94 6.25 -23.08
N THR A 340 -2.39 6.52 -21.90
CA THR A 340 -1.66 7.78 -21.63
C THR A 340 -0.27 7.85 -22.28
N LEU A 341 0.27 6.72 -22.78
CA LEU A 341 1.55 6.67 -23.49
C LEU A 341 1.44 7.19 -24.94
N GLY A 342 0.25 7.13 -25.54
CA GLY A 342 0.01 7.54 -26.93
C GLY A 342 0.24 6.43 -27.95
N ILE A 343 -0.18 6.68 -29.20
CA ILE A 343 -0.27 5.68 -30.28
C ILE A 343 1.08 5.02 -30.58
N ASN A 344 2.14 5.82 -30.67
CA ASN A 344 3.46 5.33 -31.06
C ASN A 344 4.02 4.34 -30.03
N GLU A 345 3.89 4.65 -28.75
CA GLU A 345 4.31 3.75 -27.67
C GLU A 345 3.50 2.46 -27.67
N ILE A 346 2.18 2.53 -27.90
CA ILE A 346 1.33 1.34 -27.98
C ILE A 346 1.71 0.44 -29.17
N LYS A 347 1.99 1.02 -30.34
CA LYS A 347 2.50 0.27 -31.50
C LYS A 347 3.85 -0.38 -31.19
N HIS A 348 4.74 0.34 -30.53
CA HIS A 348 6.03 -0.20 -30.11
C HIS A 348 5.86 -1.38 -29.13
N LEU A 349 4.91 -1.30 -28.20
CA LEU A 349 4.58 -2.43 -27.31
C LEU A 349 4.04 -3.64 -28.07
N GLU A 350 3.19 -3.43 -29.07
CA GLU A 350 2.64 -4.49 -29.93
C GLU A 350 3.75 -5.17 -30.76
N GLU A 351 4.58 -4.37 -31.45
CA GLU A 351 5.67 -4.85 -32.32
C GLU A 351 6.72 -5.68 -31.55
N HIS A 352 6.99 -5.33 -30.28
CA HIS A 352 7.94 -6.03 -29.42
C HIS A 352 7.29 -7.08 -28.52
N ASN A 353 6.01 -7.39 -28.71
CA ASN A 353 5.25 -8.36 -27.91
C ASN A 353 5.33 -8.09 -26.39
N HIS A 354 5.37 -6.82 -25.99
CA HIS A 354 5.33 -6.39 -24.59
C HIS A 354 3.88 -6.41 -24.06
N ASN A 355 3.30 -7.61 -23.99
CA ASN A 355 1.91 -7.82 -23.62
C ASN A 355 1.68 -8.19 -22.15
N GLU A 356 2.75 -8.45 -21.39
CA GLU A 356 2.69 -8.83 -19.99
C GLU A 356 2.67 -7.61 -19.06
N LEU A 357 1.67 -7.53 -18.18
CA LEU A 357 1.46 -6.44 -17.26
C LEU A 357 1.41 -6.95 -15.82
N LYS A 358 2.35 -6.50 -14.99
CA LYS A 358 2.46 -6.94 -13.61
C LYS A 358 1.99 -5.86 -12.64
N CYS A 359 1.02 -6.19 -11.78
CA CYS A 359 0.57 -5.28 -10.73
C CYS A 359 1.60 -5.20 -9.60
N ILE A 360 2.21 -4.04 -9.40
CA ILE A 360 3.15 -3.81 -8.30
C ILE A 360 2.55 -4.06 -6.92
N TYR A 361 1.25 -3.78 -6.72
CA TYR A 361 0.59 -3.90 -5.40
C TYR A 361 0.25 -5.32 -4.99
N CYS A 362 0.01 -6.22 -5.94
CA CYS A 362 -0.46 -7.57 -5.63
C CYS A 362 0.23 -8.66 -6.44
N ASN A 363 1.27 -8.32 -7.19
CA ASN A 363 2.05 -9.24 -8.00
C ASN A 363 1.25 -10.08 -9.02
N ARG A 364 0.02 -9.67 -9.38
CA ARG A 364 -0.82 -10.35 -10.38
C ARG A 364 -0.39 -9.95 -11.78
N TYR A 365 -0.30 -10.94 -12.66
CA TYR A 365 -0.09 -10.76 -14.10
C TYR A 365 -1.42 -10.57 -14.83
N HIS A 366 -1.41 -9.67 -15.80
CA HIS A 366 -2.47 -9.43 -16.77
C HIS A 366 -1.81 -9.47 -18.15
N TYR A 367 -2.51 -9.97 -19.16
CA TYR A 367 -1.97 -10.10 -20.51
C TYR A 367 -2.85 -9.34 -21.50
N LEU A 368 -2.22 -8.52 -22.33
CA LEU A 368 -2.85 -7.89 -23.48
C LEU A 368 -2.95 -8.89 -24.63
N LYS A 369 -4.06 -8.83 -25.34
CA LYS A 369 -4.29 -9.52 -26.61
C LYS A 369 -4.05 -8.56 -27.77
N ASP A 370 -3.80 -9.06 -28.97
CA ASP A 370 -3.72 -8.25 -30.19
C ASP A 370 -4.95 -7.36 -30.40
N THR A 371 -6.13 -7.85 -30.01
CA THR A 371 -7.36 -7.06 -30.03
C THR A 371 -7.29 -5.85 -29.10
N ASP A 372 -6.62 -5.97 -27.97
CA ASP A 372 -6.48 -4.89 -26.99
C ASP A 372 -5.61 -3.76 -27.53
N PHE A 373 -4.52 -4.08 -28.24
CA PHE A 373 -3.68 -3.07 -28.90
C PHE A 373 -4.46 -2.32 -29.99
N LYS A 374 -5.15 -3.05 -30.86
CA LYS A 374 -6.00 -2.48 -31.92
C LYS A 374 -7.10 -1.58 -31.36
N GLU A 375 -7.78 -2.02 -30.29
CA GLU A 375 -8.79 -1.23 -29.59
C GLU A 375 -8.22 0.10 -29.07
N MET A 376 -7.05 0.05 -28.41
CA MET A 376 -6.42 1.26 -27.85
C MET A 376 -5.91 2.20 -28.94
N ILE A 377 -5.32 1.68 -30.01
CA ILE A 377 -4.84 2.49 -31.15
C ILE A 377 -6.02 3.19 -31.82
N ASN A 378 -7.08 2.45 -32.15
CA ASN A 378 -8.28 3.02 -32.77
C ASN A 378 -8.93 4.08 -31.88
N HIS A 379 -9.02 3.86 -30.57
CA HIS A 379 -9.53 4.87 -29.63
C HIS A 379 -8.72 6.17 -29.70
N LEU A 380 -7.39 6.08 -29.67
CA LEU A 380 -6.54 7.26 -29.72
C LEU A 380 -6.54 7.96 -31.09
N GLU A 381 -6.67 7.21 -32.19
CA GLU A 381 -6.82 7.77 -33.53
C GLU A 381 -8.13 8.55 -33.66
N GLN A 382 -9.24 7.99 -33.16
CA GLN A 382 -10.54 8.68 -33.10
C GLN A 382 -10.49 9.95 -32.22
N ASP A 383 -9.87 9.88 -31.04
CA ASP A 383 -9.67 11.05 -30.18
C ASP A 383 -8.84 12.14 -30.88
N LYS A 384 -7.83 11.76 -31.65
CA LYS A 384 -6.97 12.67 -32.41
C LYS A 384 -7.74 13.33 -33.57
N GLU A 385 -8.53 12.56 -34.31
CA GLU A 385 -9.38 13.07 -35.38
C GLU A 385 -10.43 14.06 -34.86
N GLN A 386 -11.07 13.73 -33.73
CA GLN A 386 -12.04 14.62 -33.08
C GLN A 386 -11.39 15.94 -32.64
N LYS A 387 -10.21 15.88 -31.99
CA LYS A 387 -9.46 17.08 -31.60
C LYS A 387 -9.07 17.93 -32.80
N LEU A 388 -8.65 17.31 -33.91
CA LEU A 388 -8.29 18.02 -35.14
C LEU A 388 -9.51 18.68 -35.79
N LYS A 389 -10.68 18.03 -35.75
CA LYS A 389 -11.94 18.59 -36.26
C LYS A 389 -12.34 19.85 -35.47
N VAL A 390 -12.32 19.77 -34.14
CA VAL A 390 -12.62 20.92 -33.26
C VAL A 390 -11.65 22.07 -33.50
N LEU A 391 -10.34 21.77 -33.64
CA LEU A 391 -9.34 22.80 -33.92
C LEU A 391 -9.62 23.53 -35.24
N LYS A 392 -9.97 22.81 -36.31
CA LYS A 392 -10.33 23.40 -37.61
C LYS A 392 -11.59 24.26 -37.55
N GLU A 393 -12.59 23.84 -36.78
CA GLU A 393 -13.83 24.62 -36.57
C GLU A 393 -13.52 25.93 -35.84
N MET A 394 -12.68 25.90 -34.79
CA MET A 394 -12.23 27.11 -34.09
C MET A 394 -11.40 28.06 -34.98
N GLU A 395 -10.53 27.53 -35.84
CA GLU A 395 -9.77 28.33 -36.80
C GLU A 395 -10.71 29.05 -37.79
N GLN A 396 -11.75 28.36 -38.29
CA GLN A 396 -12.74 28.97 -39.19
C GLN A 396 -13.58 30.05 -38.50
N GLU A 397 -13.96 29.86 -37.24
CA GLU A 397 -14.67 30.88 -36.46
C GLU A 397 -13.81 32.13 -36.25
N GLN A 398 -12.53 31.97 -35.89
CA GLN A 398 -11.59 33.08 -35.76
C GLN A 398 -11.39 33.83 -37.07
N GLU A 399 -11.27 33.12 -38.20
CA GLU A 399 -11.19 33.73 -39.52
C GLU A 399 -12.44 34.54 -39.86
N GLN A 400 -13.63 34.04 -39.53
CA GLN A 400 -14.90 34.75 -39.72
C GLN A 400 -15.00 36.00 -38.82
N GLU A 401 -14.59 35.92 -37.56
CA GLU A 401 -14.55 37.07 -36.65
C GLU A 401 -13.61 38.17 -37.15
N VAL A 402 -12.40 37.79 -37.60
CA VAL A 402 -11.44 38.74 -38.19
C VAL A 402 -12.01 39.39 -39.46
N GLN A 403 -12.66 38.61 -40.34
CA GLN A 403 -13.32 39.16 -41.53
C GLN A 403 -14.46 40.12 -41.16
N GLN A 404 -15.27 39.80 -40.14
CA GLN A 404 -16.34 40.69 -39.65
C GLN A 404 -15.78 41.99 -39.07
N GLN A 405 -14.69 41.93 -38.31
CA GLN A 405 -14.00 43.11 -37.78
C GLN A 405 -13.41 43.99 -38.88
N ASN A 406 -12.80 43.38 -39.89
CA ASN A 406 -12.28 44.11 -41.06
C ASN A 406 -13.41 44.80 -41.83
N ASN A 407 -14.50 44.08 -42.12
CA ASN A 407 -15.67 44.64 -42.80
C ASN A 407 -16.34 45.77 -41.99
N HIS A 408 -16.37 45.67 -40.66
CA HIS A 408 -16.92 46.73 -39.80
C HIS A 408 -16.01 47.98 -39.82
N THR A 409 -14.69 47.78 -39.78
CA THR A 409 -13.70 48.86 -39.88
C THR A 409 -13.78 49.60 -41.21
N GLU A 410 -13.96 48.87 -42.32
CA GLU A 410 -14.16 49.45 -43.65
C GLU A 410 -15.43 50.30 -43.72
N LYS A 411 -16.55 49.84 -43.17
CA LYS A 411 -17.81 50.61 -43.12
C LYS A 411 -17.67 51.90 -42.31
N ILE A 412 -17.02 51.85 -41.15
CA ILE A 412 -16.77 53.05 -40.32
C ILE A 412 -15.91 54.07 -41.09
N ASN A 413 -14.89 53.60 -41.82
CA ASN A 413 -14.03 54.46 -42.64
C ASN A 413 -14.76 55.09 -43.84
N ASP A 414 -15.76 54.40 -44.41
CA ASP A 414 -16.58 54.94 -45.49
C ASP A 414 -17.64 55.94 -45.00
N GLU A 415 -18.19 55.73 -43.80
CA GLU A 415 -19.12 56.68 -43.17
C GLU A 415 -18.41 57.98 -42.76
N THR A 416 -17.22 57.88 -42.15
CA THR A 416 -16.38 59.05 -41.79
C THR A 416 -15.85 59.84 -42.99
N LYS A 417 -15.86 59.28 -44.21
CA LYS A 417 -15.56 60.01 -45.45
C LYS A 417 -16.77 60.72 -46.06
N LYS A 418 -17.99 60.35 -45.66
CA LYS A 418 -19.24 60.94 -46.16
C LYS A 418 -19.75 62.09 -45.30
N GLU A 419 -19.42 62.10 -44.00
CA GLU A 419 -19.49 63.29 -43.13
C GLU A 419 -18.40 64.30 -43.50
#